data_AF-A0A959ZBB9-F1
#
_entry.id   AF-A0A959ZBB9-F1
#
_cell.length_a   1.000
_cell.length_b   1.000
_cell.length_c   1.000
_cell.angle_alpha   90.00
_cell.angle_beta   90.00
_cell.angle_gamma   90.00
#
_symmetry.space_group_name_H-M   'P 1'
#
loop_
_entity.id
_entity.type
_entity.pdbx_description
1 polymer ?
#
loop_
_entity_poly.entity_id
_entity_poly.type
_entity_poly.pdbx_seq_one_letter_code
_entity_poly.pdbx_strand_id
1 'polypeptide(L)'
;MQEEKSPQFSRWSLVVTLAFSAIFGLQIWKMGQLQFPIFAPLLLLLTTGLAAGLIPSLKPIQMRLMFLAAYGSAFLLLWAKGNPNADLPLTRTWIVTTLTLLGVIFTLTWVHTRSNKRGWPWALAGAVAFGLFIAYFSGPAGGPGWMAKMIGQLLGTDDWRVIKAWVIAIRKTLHVTGYGGAAFCTAWAAYRQGTTKKISALAAYAWLIPLATFDEWTQASAGNRTGRPQDVLLDTLGMTLFLGLFWWRTSRQEGKPSTEQ
;
A
#
# COMPACT_ATOMS: atom_id res chain seq x y z
N MET A 1 26.74 18.16 -23.15
CA MET A 1 25.61 17.20 -23.16
C MET A 1 26.20 15.81 -23.14
N GLN A 2 26.13 15.10 -22.01
CA GLN A 2 26.38 13.66 -22.02
C GLN A 2 25.10 13.01 -22.55
N GLU A 3 25.20 12.18 -23.60
CA GLU A 3 24.11 11.30 -24.01
C GLU A 3 23.74 10.43 -22.80
N GLU A 4 22.57 10.73 -22.21
CA GLU A 4 21.99 9.90 -21.17
C GLU A 4 21.63 8.58 -21.84
N LYS A 5 22.54 7.59 -21.74
CA LYS A 5 22.32 6.25 -22.30
C LYS A 5 20.98 5.77 -21.77
N SER A 6 20.00 5.68 -22.68
CA SER A 6 18.69 5.16 -22.33
C SER A 6 18.92 3.83 -21.61
N PRO A 7 18.34 3.63 -20.40
CA PRO A 7 18.62 2.46 -19.61
C PRO A 7 18.31 1.22 -20.44
N GLN A 8 19.35 0.53 -20.92
CA GLN A 8 19.18 -0.66 -21.75
C GLN A 8 18.35 -1.65 -20.95
N PHE A 9 17.16 -1.92 -21.46
CA PHE A 9 16.22 -2.83 -20.83
C PHE A 9 16.84 -4.23 -20.87
N SER A 10 17.10 -4.79 -19.70
CA SER A 10 17.61 -6.16 -19.63
C SER A 10 16.50 -7.11 -20.07
N ARG A 11 16.83 -8.11 -20.90
CA ARG A 11 15.90 -9.20 -21.24
C ARG A 11 15.26 -9.82 -19.98
N TRP A 12 15.99 -9.83 -18.87
CA TRP A 12 15.52 -10.27 -17.55
C TRP A 12 14.28 -9.52 -17.04
N SER A 13 14.25 -8.19 -17.12
CA SER A 13 13.10 -7.41 -16.65
C SER A 13 11.80 -7.71 -17.41
N LEU A 14 11.90 -8.03 -18.71
CA LEU A 14 10.75 -8.47 -19.50
C LEU A 14 10.26 -9.85 -19.04
N VAL A 15 11.18 -10.81 -18.87
CA VAL A 15 10.85 -12.17 -18.38
C VAL A 15 10.17 -12.10 -17.01
N VAL A 16 10.70 -11.32 -16.08
CA VAL A 16 10.13 -11.12 -14.75
C VAL A 16 8.73 -10.51 -14.82
N THR A 17 8.55 -9.49 -15.66
CA THR A 17 7.24 -8.85 -15.87
C THR A 17 6.21 -9.87 -16.38
N LEU A 18 6.56 -10.62 -17.43
CA LEU A 18 5.68 -11.64 -18.00
C LEU A 18 5.32 -12.74 -17.01
N ALA A 19 6.29 -13.21 -16.22
CA ALA A 19 6.06 -14.21 -15.18
C ALA A 19 5.06 -13.73 -14.13
N PHE A 20 5.24 -12.52 -13.58
CA PHE A 20 4.29 -11.97 -12.61
C PHE A 20 2.94 -11.64 -13.22
N SER A 21 2.88 -11.16 -14.47
CA SER A 21 1.62 -10.93 -15.16
C SER A 21 0.85 -12.23 -15.39
N ALA A 22 1.53 -13.33 -15.71
CA ALA A 22 0.89 -14.64 -15.83
C ALA A 22 0.34 -15.13 -14.49
N ILE A 23 1.11 -15.00 -13.40
CA ILE A 23 0.65 -15.33 -12.04
C ILE A 23 -0.59 -14.50 -11.68
N PHE A 24 -0.52 -13.19 -11.89
CA PHE A 24 -1.63 -12.27 -11.60
C PHE A 24 -2.89 -12.62 -12.40
N GLY A 25 -2.75 -12.89 -13.71
CA GLY A 25 -3.85 -13.31 -14.58
C GLY A 25 -4.47 -14.64 -14.13
N LEU A 26 -3.65 -15.63 -13.76
CA LEU A 26 -4.11 -16.92 -13.23
C LEU A 26 -4.87 -16.75 -11.91
N GLN A 27 -4.43 -15.86 -11.03
CA GLN A 27 -5.14 -15.55 -9.77
C GLN A 27 -6.50 -14.93 -10.05
N ILE A 28 -6.57 -13.93 -10.93
CA ILE A 28 -7.83 -13.29 -11.33
C ILE A 28 -8.79 -14.33 -11.89
N TRP A 29 -8.32 -15.14 -12.84
CA TRP A 29 -9.13 -16.18 -13.46
C TRP A 29 -9.63 -17.18 -12.42
N LYS A 30 -8.75 -17.68 -11.54
CA LYS A 30 -9.14 -18.64 -10.50
C LYS A 30 -10.12 -18.06 -9.48
N MET A 31 -9.90 -16.83 -9.04
CA MET A 31 -10.81 -16.15 -8.11
C MET A 31 -12.17 -15.86 -8.77
N GLY A 32 -12.19 -15.55 -10.06
CA GLY A 32 -13.42 -15.41 -10.85
C GLY A 32 -14.21 -16.72 -10.94
N GLN A 33 -13.53 -17.86 -11.15
CA GLN A 33 -14.17 -19.19 -11.12
C GLN A 33 -14.79 -19.51 -9.75
N LEU A 34 -14.20 -19.01 -8.67
CA LEU A 34 -14.70 -19.17 -7.31
C LEU A 34 -15.73 -18.09 -6.92
N GLN A 35 -16.16 -17.25 -7.87
CA GLN A 35 -17.13 -16.16 -7.66
C GLN A 35 -16.73 -15.18 -6.53
N PHE A 36 -15.42 -15.00 -6.29
CA PHE A 36 -14.98 -13.96 -5.36
C PHE A 36 -15.36 -12.58 -5.91
N PRO A 37 -15.77 -11.63 -5.04
CA PRO A 37 -16.05 -10.26 -5.43
C PRO A 37 -14.75 -9.48 -5.70
N ILE A 38 -13.98 -9.91 -6.69
CA ILE A 38 -12.65 -9.37 -7.03
C ILE A 38 -12.70 -8.01 -7.75
N PHE A 39 -13.88 -7.52 -8.11
CA PHE A 39 -14.00 -6.25 -8.83
C PHE A 39 -13.40 -5.08 -8.04
N ALA A 40 -13.73 -4.97 -6.75
CA ALA A 40 -13.19 -3.90 -5.91
C ALA A 40 -11.67 -3.94 -5.74
N PRO A 41 -11.02 -5.07 -5.38
CA PRO A 41 -9.56 -5.11 -5.31
C PRO A 41 -8.91 -4.88 -6.68
N LEU A 42 -9.52 -5.32 -7.79
CA LEU A 42 -8.98 -5.04 -9.13
C LEU A 42 -9.08 -3.56 -9.51
N LEU A 43 -10.19 -2.90 -9.19
CA LEU A 43 -10.34 -1.46 -9.40
C LEU A 43 -9.33 -0.68 -8.56
N LEU A 44 -9.12 -1.06 -7.30
CA LEU A 44 -8.05 -0.52 -6.47
C LEU A 44 -6.69 -0.68 -7.15
N LEU A 45 -6.33 -1.90 -7.56
CA LEU A 45 -5.03 -2.18 -8.18
C LEU A 45 -4.83 -1.39 -9.47
N LEU A 46 -5.87 -1.22 -10.29
CA LEU A 46 -5.83 -0.36 -11.46
C LEU A 46 -5.49 1.09 -11.06
N THR A 47 -6.22 1.66 -10.10
CA THR A 47 -5.97 3.04 -9.65
C THR A 47 -4.58 3.21 -9.01
N THR A 48 -4.12 2.26 -8.19
CA THR A 48 -2.78 2.25 -7.61
C THR A 48 -1.70 2.11 -8.69
N GLY A 49 -1.93 1.29 -9.72
CA GLY A 49 -1.03 1.15 -10.85
C GLY A 49 -0.92 2.45 -11.66
N LEU A 50 -2.03 3.17 -11.87
CA LEU A 50 -2.02 4.49 -12.48
C LEU A 50 -1.27 5.51 -11.62
N ALA A 51 -1.55 5.54 -10.31
CA ALA A 51 -0.90 6.43 -9.34
C ALA A 51 0.62 6.18 -9.23
N ALA A 52 1.06 4.93 -9.33
CA ALA A 52 2.48 4.56 -9.35
C ALA A 52 3.24 5.28 -10.49
N GLY A 53 2.57 5.61 -11.59
CA GLY A 53 3.15 6.39 -12.69
C GLY A 53 3.60 7.82 -12.31
N LEU A 54 3.15 8.34 -11.17
CA LEU A 54 3.57 9.63 -10.62
C LEU A 54 4.90 9.54 -9.86
N ILE A 55 5.40 8.32 -9.60
CA ILE A 55 6.69 8.07 -8.97
C ILE A 55 7.73 7.85 -10.09
N PRO A 56 8.81 8.65 -10.19
CA PRO A 56 9.74 8.60 -11.32
C PRO A 56 10.30 7.21 -11.63
N SER A 57 10.66 6.43 -10.61
CA SER A 57 11.20 5.08 -10.76
C SER A 57 10.21 4.07 -11.31
N LEU A 58 8.91 4.35 -11.18
CA LEU A 58 7.80 3.53 -11.68
C LEU A 58 7.15 4.15 -12.93
N LYS A 59 7.67 5.30 -13.40
CA LYS A 59 7.17 5.98 -14.60
C LYS A 59 7.32 5.11 -15.85
N PRO A 60 8.45 4.42 -16.12
CA PRO A 60 8.57 3.52 -17.26
C PRO A 60 7.47 2.46 -17.23
N ILE A 61 6.78 2.26 -18.34
CA ILE A 61 5.60 1.39 -18.41
C ILE A 61 5.91 -0.04 -17.95
N GLN A 62 7.10 -0.54 -18.26
CA GLN A 62 7.52 -1.89 -17.89
C GLN A 62 7.73 -2.01 -16.37
N MET A 63 8.34 -1.01 -15.72
CA MET A 63 8.47 -0.98 -14.25
C MET A 63 7.11 -0.91 -13.59
N ARG A 64 6.20 -0.14 -14.17
CA ARG A 64 4.82 -0.04 -13.70
C ARG A 64 4.08 -1.36 -13.82
N LEU A 65 4.20 -2.05 -14.95
CA LEU A 65 3.58 -3.36 -15.18
C LEU A 65 4.18 -4.42 -14.25
N MET A 66 5.51 -4.43 -14.09
CA MET A 66 6.20 -5.34 -13.16
C MET A 66 5.76 -5.10 -11.72
N PHE A 67 5.74 -3.83 -11.29
CA PHE A 67 5.26 -3.45 -9.97
C PHE A 67 3.79 -3.84 -9.78
N LEU A 68 2.91 -3.48 -10.71
CA LEU A 68 1.49 -3.79 -10.63
C LEU A 68 1.24 -5.30 -10.59
N ALA A 69 1.97 -6.08 -11.39
CA ALA A 69 1.83 -7.53 -11.39
C ALA A 69 2.34 -8.16 -10.08
N ALA A 70 3.51 -7.76 -9.59
CA ALA A 70 4.07 -8.28 -8.35
C ALA A 70 3.25 -7.84 -7.11
N TYR A 71 3.01 -6.53 -6.98
CA TYR A 71 2.20 -5.94 -5.90
C TYR A 71 0.77 -6.44 -5.96
N GLY A 72 0.14 -6.42 -7.14
CA GLY A 72 -1.22 -6.89 -7.33
C GLY A 72 -1.39 -8.36 -6.99
N SER A 73 -0.42 -9.20 -7.35
CA SER A 73 -0.47 -10.62 -6.98
C SER A 73 -0.37 -10.84 -5.47
N ALA A 74 0.56 -10.15 -4.80
CA ALA A 74 0.68 -10.21 -3.35
C ALA A 74 -0.57 -9.65 -2.66
N PHE A 75 -1.10 -8.54 -3.16
CA PHE A 75 -2.29 -7.88 -2.64
C PHE A 75 -3.52 -8.78 -2.71
N LEU A 76 -3.80 -9.39 -3.88
CA LEU A 76 -4.94 -10.28 -4.05
C LEU A 76 -4.86 -11.49 -3.12
N LEU A 77 -3.69 -12.09 -2.97
CA LEU A 77 -3.51 -13.24 -2.09
C LEU A 77 -3.69 -12.87 -0.61
N LEU A 78 -3.12 -11.75 -0.17
CA LEU A 78 -3.28 -11.28 1.20
C LEU A 78 -4.73 -10.89 1.50
N TRP A 79 -5.40 -10.22 0.55
CA TRP A 79 -6.81 -9.90 0.67
C TRP A 79 -7.70 -11.14 0.75
N ALA A 80 -7.50 -12.10 -0.16
CA ALA A 80 -8.24 -13.34 -0.11
C ALA A 80 -7.95 -14.08 1.21
N LYS A 81 -6.70 -14.13 1.66
CA LYS A 81 -6.34 -14.77 2.93
C LYS A 81 -6.97 -14.09 4.16
N GLY A 82 -7.13 -12.77 4.12
CA GLY A 82 -7.83 -11.99 5.15
C GLY A 82 -9.34 -12.21 5.19
N ASN A 83 -9.89 -12.87 4.15
CA ASN A 83 -11.31 -13.19 4.03
C ASN A 83 -11.56 -14.68 4.35
N PRO A 84 -12.26 -15.02 5.44
CA PRO A 84 -12.50 -16.41 5.84
C PRO A 84 -13.36 -17.18 4.83
N ASN A 85 -14.12 -16.49 3.97
CA ASN A 85 -14.89 -17.11 2.90
C ASN A 85 -14.01 -17.52 1.72
N ALA A 86 -12.72 -17.16 1.74
CA ALA A 86 -11.74 -17.62 0.77
C ALA A 86 -11.27 -19.03 1.10
N ASP A 87 -11.98 -20.03 0.55
CA ASP A 87 -11.55 -21.43 0.56
C ASP A 87 -10.35 -21.64 -0.39
N LEU A 88 -9.22 -21.05 0.00
CA LEU A 88 -7.96 -21.17 -0.70
C LEU A 88 -7.10 -22.24 -0.01
N PRO A 89 -6.64 -23.29 -0.72
CA PRO A 89 -5.81 -24.33 -0.12
C PRO A 89 -4.53 -23.73 0.45
N LEU A 90 -4.40 -23.75 1.78
CA LEU A 90 -3.38 -23.03 2.55
C LEU A 90 -1.95 -23.23 2.01
N THR A 91 -1.54 -24.48 1.76
CA THR A 91 -0.16 -24.82 1.35
C THR A 91 0.23 -24.23 0.00
N ARG A 92 -0.66 -24.24 -0.99
CA ARG A 92 -0.40 -23.66 -2.31
C ARG A 92 -0.41 -22.13 -2.27
N THR A 93 -1.33 -21.56 -1.49
CA THR A 93 -1.44 -20.11 -1.31
C THR A 93 -0.17 -19.53 -0.71
N TRP A 94 0.41 -20.16 0.31
CA TRP A 94 1.64 -19.67 0.95
C TRP A 94 2.85 -19.61 0.01
N ILE A 95 3.04 -20.63 -0.84
CA ILE A 95 4.16 -20.62 -1.80
C ILE A 95 4.02 -19.46 -2.77
N VAL A 96 2.83 -19.27 -3.35
CA VAL A 96 2.59 -18.18 -4.31
C VAL A 96 2.68 -16.81 -3.61
N THR A 97 2.18 -16.67 -2.37
CA THR A 97 2.32 -15.45 -1.57
C THR A 97 3.79 -15.13 -1.33
N THR A 98 4.59 -16.09 -0.88
CA THR A 98 6.03 -15.88 -0.66
C THR A 98 6.74 -15.47 -1.95
N LEU A 99 6.50 -16.16 -3.06
CA LEU A 99 7.12 -15.82 -4.35
C LEU A 99 6.73 -14.42 -4.84
N THR A 100 5.47 -14.02 -4.65
CA THR A 100 5.00 -12.68 -5.04
C THR A 100 5.55 -11.58 -4.14
N LEU A 101 5.67 -11.83 -2.83
CA LEU A 101 6.36 -10.93 -1.90
C LEU A 101 7.84 -10.77 -2.25
N LEU A 102 8.53 -11.86 -2.59
CA LEU A 102 9.91 -11.81 -3.09
C LEU A 102 10.00 -11.00 -4.39
N GLY A 103 9.02 -11.13 -5.27
CA GLY A 103 8.88 -10.29 -6.48
C GLY A 103 8.75 -8.80 -6.20
N VAL A 104 7.95 -8.44 -5.18
CA VAL A 104 7.80 -7.06 -4.71
C VAL A 104 9.12 -6.54 -4.16
N ILE A 105 9.78 -7.30 -3.28
CA ILE A 105 11.08 -6.93 -2.69
C ILE A 105 12.13 -6.76 -3.79
N PHE A 106 12.20 -7.69 -4.74
CA PHE A 106 13.08 -7.61 -5.89
C PHE A 106 12.83 -6.35 -6.71
N THR A 107 11.56 -6.06 -7.03
CA THR A 107 11.16 -4.85 -7.78
C THR A 107 11.58 -3.57 -7.07
N LEU A 108 11.33 -3.48 -5.76
CA LEU A 108 11.71 -2.32 -4.94
C LEU A 108 13.23 -2.15 -4.85
N THR A 109 13.96 -3.26 -4.70
CA THR A 109 15.43 -3.27 -4.68
C THR A 109 16.00 -2.86 -6.03
N TRP A 110 15.43 -3.36 -7.12
CA TRP A 110 15.84 -2.99 -8.48
C TRP A 110 15.61 -1.50 -8.74
N VAL A 111 14.41 -1.00 -8.43
CA VAL A 111 14.05 0.42 -8.45
C VAL A 111 15.07 1.25 -7.66
N HIS A 112 15.46 0.77 -6.49
CA HIS A 112 16.45 1.45 -5.66
C HIS A 112 17.83 1.54 -6.33
N THR A 113 18.35 0.42 -6.83
CA THR A 113 19.68 0.37 -7.46
C THR A 113 19.80 1.25 -8.71
N ARG A 114 18.69 1.51 -9.40
CA ARG A 114 18.62 2.36 -10.59
C ARG A 114 18.42 3.85 -10.26
N SER A 115 18.05 4.19 -9.04
CA SER A 115 17.90 5.58 -8.63
C SER A 115 19.28 6.18 -8.34
N ASN A 116 19.70 7.17 -9.12
CA ASN A 116 20.97 7.89 -8.94
C ASN A 116 21.09 8.60 -7.57
N LYS A 117 20.00 8.69 -6.80
CA LYS A 117 19.97 9.30 -5.47
C LYS A 117 19.99 8.22 -4.39
N ARG A 118 21.19 7.91 -3.88
CA ARG A 118 21.41 7.18 -2.61
C ARG A 118 20.58 7.87 -1.53
N GLY A 119 19.52 7.23 -1.08
CA GLY A 119 18.55 7.94 -0.23
C GLY A 119 17.59 7.06 0.51
N TRP A 120 16.62 6.42 -0.16
CA TRP A 120 15.55 5.80 0.64
C TRP A 120 14.64 4.83 -0.14
N PRO A 121 15.01 3.54 -0.25
CA PRO A 121 14.06 2.51 -0.69
C PRO A 121 12.96 2.28 0.35
N TRP A 122 13.25 2.52 1.62
CA TRP A 122 12.34 2.20 2.73
C TRP A 122 11.06 3.03 2.77
N ALA A 123 11.05 4.26 2.24
CA ALA A 123 9.82 5.04 2.21
C ALA A 123 8.81 4.41 1.24
N LEU A 124 9.25 4.07 0.02
CA LEU A 124 8.40 3.36 -0.92
C LEU A 124 8.04 1.95 -0.41
N ALA A 125 9.01 1.22 0.17
CA ALA A 125 8.75 -0.08 0.75
C ALA A 125 7.73 -0.02 1.90
N GLY A 126 7.79 1.01 2.75
CA GLY A 126 6.83 1.24 3.83
C GLY A 126 5.43 1.52 3.31
N ALA A 127 5.28 2.35 2.26
CA ALA A 127 4.00 2.59 1.61
C ALA A 127 3.41 1.31 0.98
N VAL A 128 4.25 0.51 0.32
CA VAL A 128 3.86 -0.77 -0.27
C VAL A 128 3.46 -1.78 0.81
N ALA A 129 4.25 -1.89 1.88
CA ALA A 129 3.97 -2.77 3.02
C ALA A 129 2.65 -2.38 3.70
N PHE A 130 2.37 -1.08 3.85
CA PHE A 130 1.09 -0.59 4.36
C PHE A 130 -0.07 -1.01 3.45
N GLY A 131 0.06 -0.88 2.12
CA GLY A 131 -0.93 -1.36 1.17
C GLY A 131 -1.23 -2.86 1.32
N LEU A 132 -0.20 -3.68 1.46
CA LEU A 132 -0.33 -5.12 1.69
C LEU A 132 -0.94 -5.44 3.07
N PHE A 133 -0.63 -4.64 4.09
CA PHE A 133 -1.23 -4.75 5.42
C PHE A 133 -2.74 -4.47 5.36
N ILE A 134 -3.16 -3.40 4.66
CA ILE A 134 -4.57 -3.10 4.45
C ILE A 134 -5.25 -4.22 3.67
N ALA A 135 -4.62 -4.80 2.64
CA ALA A 135 -5.17 -5.93 1.91
C ALA A 135 -5.61 -7.06 2.86
N TYR A 136 -4.74 -7.45 3.79
CA TYR A 136 -5.02 -8.51 4.75
C TYR A 136 -6.04 -8.10 5.83
N PHE A 137 -5.90 -6.90 6.39
CA PHE A 137 -6.66 -6.48 7.56
C PHE A 137 -7.97 -5.74 7.25
N SER A 138 -8.28 -5.39 5.99
CA SER A 138 -9.53 -4.71 5.65
C SER A 138 -10.77 -5.59 5.83
N GLY A 139 -10.60 -6.90 5.75
CA GLY A 139 -11.66 -7.89 5.95
C GLY A 139 -11.92 -8.29 7.42
N PRO A 140 -12.56 -9.44 7.64
CA PRO A 140 -12.84 -9.97 8.98
C PRO A 140 -11.59 -10.19 9.85
N ALA A 141 -10.42 -10.42 9.23
CA ALA A 141 -9.15 -10.58 9.94
C ALA A 141 -8.74 -9.36 10.79
N GLY A 142 -9.17 -8.13 10.43
CA GLY A 142 -8.97 -6.93 11.27
C GLY A 142 -10.15 -6.61 12.21
N GLY A 143 -11.00 -7.59 12.49
CA GLY A 143 -12.11 -7.45 13.43
C GLY A 143 -11.65 -7.00 14.84
N PRO A 144 -12.51 -6.34 15.63
CA PRO A 144 -12.13 -5.75 16.91
C PRO A 144 -11.91 -6.76 18.05
N GLY A 145 -12.28 -8.03 17.88
CA GLY A 145 -12.40 -9.00 18.98
C GLY A 145 -11.11 -9.22 19.77
N TRP A 146 -9.97 -9.38 19.09
CA TRP A 146 -8.68 -9.58 19.77
C TRP A 146 -8.27 -8.34 20.58
N MET A 147 -8.54 -7.14 20.04
CA MET A 147 -8.23 -5.87 20.69
C MET A 147 -9.14 -5.64 21.90
N ALA A 148 -10.43 -5.96 21.78
CA ALA A 148 -11.38 -5.90 22.88
C ALA A 148 -10.96 -6.82 24.04
N LYS A 149 -10.57 -8.07 23.73
CA LYS A 149 -10.05 -9.02 24.71
C LYS A 149 -8.78 -8.49 25.40
N MET A 150 -7.82 -8.01 24.61
CA MET A 150 -6.57 -7.45 25.12
C MET A 150 -6.82 -6.26 26.05
N ILE A 151 -7.73 -5.34 25.68
CA ILE A 151 -8.06 -4.16 26.48
C ILE A 151 -8.79 -4.53 27.77
N GLY A 152 -9.76 -5.45 27.72
CA GLY A 152 -10.44 -5.95 28.93
C GLY A 152 -9.45 -6.56 29.92
N GLN A 153 -8.50 -7.37 29.41
CA GLN A 153 -7.42 -7.94 30.22
C GLN A 153 -6.49 -6.88 30.79
N LEU A 154 -6.09 -5.89 29.98
CA LEU A 154 -5.16 -4.84 30.41
C LEU A 154 -5.77 -3.91 31.47
N LEU A 155 -7.06 -3.59 31.35
CA LEU A 155 -7.77 -2.69 32.26
C LEU A 155 -8.41 -3.40 33.46
N GLY A 156 -8.46 -4.73 33.46
CA GLY A 156 -9.11 -5.51 34.51
C GLY A 156 -10.62 -5.23 34.60
N THR A 157 -11.29 -5.00 33.47
CA THR A 157 -12.71 -4.66 33.42
C THR A 157 -13.44 -5.46 32.37
N ASP A 158 -14.68 -5.84 32.68
CA ASP A 158 -15.63 -6.46 31.76
C ASP A 158 -16.66 -5.44 31.24
N ASP A 159 -16.55 -4.15 31.61
CA ASP A 159 -17.45 -3.11 31.10
C ASP A 159 -17.24 -2.90 29.59
N TRP A 160 -18.15 -3.48 28.81
CA TRP A 160 -18.16 -3.39 27.36
C TRP A 160 -18.16 -1.95 26.84
N ARG A 161 -18.75 -0.98 27.56
CA ARG A 161 -18.77 0.42 27.12
C ARG A 161 -17.36 1.00 27.13
N VAL A 162 -16.61 0.74 28.19
CA VAL A 162 -15.21 1.18 28.35
C VAL A 162 -14.32 0.50 27.30
N ILE A 163 -14.42 -0.84 27.17
CA ILE A 163 -13.62 -1.60 26.20
C ILE A 163 -13.89 -1.09 24.78
N LYS A 164 -15.17 -0.95 24.41
CA LYS A 164 -15.57 -0.47 23.08
C LYS A 164 -15.03 0.93 22.79
N ALA A 165 -15.08 1.84 23.76
CA ALA A 165 -14.55 3.19 23.59
C ALA A 165 -13.05 3.18 23.28
N TRP A 166 -12.26 2.39 24.02
CA TRP A 166 -10.82 2.24 23.77
C TRP A 166 -10.51 1.57 22.43
N VAL A 167 -11.23 0.50 22.06
CA VAL A 167 -11.07 -0.15 20.75
C VAL A 167 -11.32 0.85 19.62
N ILE A 168 -12.39 1.65 19.72
CA ILE A 168 -12.69 2.67 18.72
C ILE A 168 -11.57 3.70 18.67
N ALA A 169 -11.15 4.25 19.82
CA ALA A 169 -10.10 5.26 19.88
C ALA A 169 -8.80 4.75 19.23
N ILE A 170 -8.31 3.58 19.64
CA ILE A 170 -7.08 2.98 19.12
C ILE A 170 -7.20 2.75 17.60
N ARG A 171 -8.30 2.19 17.12
CA ARG A 171 -8.50 1.96 15.68
C ARG A 171 -8.49 3.26 14.90
N LYS A 172 -9.22 4.29 15.34
CA LYS A 172 -9.26 5.59 14.67
C LYS A 172 -7.88 6.26 14.67
N THR A 173 -7.12 6.14 15.76
CA THR A 173 -5.72 6.59 15.80
C THR A 173 -4.84 5.83 14.82
N LEU A 174 -4.93 4.49 14.75
CA LEU A 174 -4.16 3.66 13.83
C LEU A 174 -4.48 3.99 12.36
N HIS A 175 -5.75 4.26 12.06
CA HIS A 175 -6.21 4.69 10.74
C HIS A 175 -5.60 6.04 10.34
N VAL A 176 -5.78 7.08 11.16
CA VAL A 176 -5.21 8.42 10.94
C VAL A 176 -3.69 8.38 10.80
N THR A 177 -3.00 7.69 11.72
CA THR A 177 -1.53 7.63 11.73
C THR A 177 -0.97 6.70 10.66
N GLY A 178 -1.65 5.60 10.34
CA GLY A 178 -1.26 4.64 9.31
C GLY A 178 -1.35 5.24 7.92
N TYR A 179 -2.54 5.75 7.54
CA TYR A 179 -2.72 6.42 6.25
C TYR A 179 -1.90 7.71 6.15
N GLY A 180 -1.80 8.48 7.24
CA GLY A 180 -0.91 9.64 7.32
C GLY A 180 0.56 9.29 7.08
N GLY A 181 1.08 8.30 7.80
CA GLY A 181 2.45 7.81 7.68
C GLY A 181 2.76 7.26 6.29
N ALA A 182 1.83 6.49 5.71
CA ALA A 182 1.94 6.01 4.34
C ALA A 182 1.95 7.16 3.33
N ALA A 183 1.13 8.20 3.52
CA ALA A 183 1.09 9.37 2.64
C ALA A 183 2.41 10.14 2.67
N PHE A 184 2.95 10.36 3.87
CA PHE A 184 4.27 10.92 4.05
C PHE A 184 5.33 10.09 3.32
N CYS A 185 5.31 8.76 3.49
CA CYS A 185 6.27 7.85 2.86
C CYS A 185 6.19 7.91 1.33
N THR A 186 5.00 7.88 0.74
CA THR A 186 4.80 7.96 -0.71
C THR A 186 5.27 9.31 -1.25
N ALA A 187 4.88 10.43 -0.62
CA ALA A 187 5.32 11.76 -1.04
C ALA A 187 6.83 11.93 -0.89
N TRP A 188 7.40 11.46 0.22
CA TRP A 188 8.85 11.49 0.44
C TRP A 188 9.60 10.68 -0.62
N ALA A 189 9.11 9.47 -0.93
CA ALA A 189 9.70 8.62 -1.96
C ALA A 189 9.67 9.28 -3.33
N ALA A 190 8.55 9.87 -3.75
CA ALA A 190 8.44 10.59 -5.01
C ALA A 190 9.39 11.80 -5.05
N TYR A 191 9.33 12.67 -4.03
CA TYR A 191 10.12 13.90 -3.95
C TYR A 191 11.63 13.62 -4.01
N ARG A 192 12.10 12.59 -3.29
CA ARG A 192 13.51 12.19 -3.30
C ARG A 192 13.99 11.70 -4.67
N GLN A 193 13.09 11.32 -5.55
CA GLN A 193 13.39 10.95 -6.93
C GLN A 193 13.29 12.13 -7.91
N GLY A 194 13.10 13.36 -7.41
CA GLY A 194 13.17 14.59 -8.20
C GLY A 194 11.83 15.16 -8.64
N THR A 195 10.70 14.65 -8.14
CA THR A 195 9.40 15.31 -8.38
C THR A 195 9.26 16.58 -7.55
N THR A 196 8.38 17.49 -7.99
CA THR A 196 7.99 18.66 -7.19
C THR A 196 7.19 18.24 -5.95
N LYS A 197 7.15 19.08 -4.92
CA LYS A 197 6.33 18.84 -3.71
C LYS A 197 4.86 18.56 -4.05
N LYS A 198 4.30 19.32 -5.00
CA LYS A 198 2.90 19.18 -5.45
C LYS A 198 2.63 17.81 -6.10
N ILE A 199 3.48 17.38 -7.04
CA ILE A 199 3.35 16.07 -7.69
C ILE A 199 3.52 14.94 -6.67
N SER A 200 4.42 15.11 -5.71
CA SER A 200 4.67 14.13 -4.65
C SER A 200 3.45 13.94 -3.73
N ALA A 201 2.82 15.05 -3.32
CA ALA A 201 1.57 15.02 -2.55
C ALA A 201 0.42 14.42 -3.37
N LEU A 202 0.31 14.76 -4.67
CA LEU A 202 -0.68 14.16 -5.56
C LEU A 202 -0.49 12.65 -5.69
N ALA A 203 0.76 12.17 -5.80
CA ALA A 203 1.06 10.74 -5.83
C ALA A 203 0.60 10.02 -4.56
N ALA A 204 0.77 10.65 -3.39
CA ALA A 204 0.30 10.10 -2.12
C ALA A 204 -1.23 9.97 -2.07
N TYR A 205 -1.97 11.02 -2.43
CA TYR A 205 -3.44 10.97 -2.47
C TYR A 205 -3.98 9.99 -3.51
N ALA A 206 -3.42 10.04 -4.73
CA ALA A 206 -3.84 9.17 -5.83
C ALA A 206 -3.63 7.69 -5.52
N TRP A 207 -2.64 7.35 -4.69
CA TRP A 207 -2.44 6.00 -4.19
C TRP A 207 -3.38 5.66 -3.03
N LEU A 208 -3.44 6.50 -1.99
CA LEU A 208 -3.99 6.10 -0.70
C LEU A 208 -5.49 6.36 -0.54
N ILE A 209 -6.09 7.30 -1.26
CA ILE A 209 -7.55 7.50 -1.23
C ILE A 209 -8.28 6.25 -1.78
N PRO A 210 -7.87 5.67 -2.93
CA PRO A 210 -8.43 4.40 -3.37
C PRO A 210 -8.25 3.28 -2.34
N LEU A 211 -7.09 3.22 -1.67
CA LEU A 211 -6.81 2.20 -0.66
C LEU A 211 -7.73 2.35 0.57
N ALA A 212 -7.93 3.56 1.07
CA ALA A 212 -8.88 3.85 2.16
C ALA A 212 -10.33 3.55 1.76
N THR A 213 -10.70 3.88 0.52
CA THR A 213 -12.03 3.56 -0.03
C THR A 213 -12.25 2.05 -0.08
N PHE A 214 -11.24 1.31 -0.55
CA PHE A 214 -11.26 -0.15 -0.60
C PHE A 214 -11.35 -0.78 0.79
N ASP A 215 -10.60 -0.26 1.75
CA ASP A 215 -10.65 -0.70 3.14
C ASP A 215 -12.08 -0.56 3.68
N GLU A 216 -12.65 0.64 3.63
CA GLU A 216 -14.01 0.91 4.11
C GLU A 216 -15.09 0.11 3.37
N TRP A 217 -14.95 -0.08 2.05
CA TRP A 217 -15.85 -0.94 1.28
C TRP A 217 -15.78 -2.42 1.75
N THR A 218 -14.57 -2.92 2.00
CA THR A 218 -14.36 -4.29 2.49
C THR A 218 -14.93 -4.44 3.90
N GLN A 219 -14.72 -3.43 4.76
CA GLN A 219 -15.28 -3.39 6.11
C GLN A 219 -16.81 -3.35 6.10
N ALA A 220 -17.42 -2.56 5.22
CA ALA A 220 -18.87 -2.49 5.08
C ALA A 220 -19.48 -3.82 4.63
N SER A 221 -18.71 -4.62 3.90
CA SER A 221 -19.11 -5.96 3.43
C SER A 221 -18.85 -7.06 4.46
N ALA A 222 -18.12 -6.77 5.55
CA ALA A 222 -17.80 -7.74 6.59
C ALA A 222 -18.82 -7.67 7.73
N GLY A 223 -19.52 -8.77 8.03
CA GLY A 223 -20.61 -8.80 9.03
C GLY A 223 -20.19 -8.46 10.47
N ASN A 224 -18.89 -8.41 10.78
CA ASN A 224 -18.35 -8.06 12.11
C ASN A 224 -17.68 -6.67 12.14
N ARG A 225 -17.86 -5.85 11.10
CA ARG A 225 -17.29 -4.50 11.00
C ARG A 225 -18.32 -3.51 10.53
N THR A 226 -18.01 -2.23 10.74
CA THR A 226 -18.85 -1.12 10.31
C THR A 226 -18.01 -0.21 9.44
N GLY A 227 -18.10 -0.37 8.12
CA GLY A 227 -17.51 0.58 7.18
C GLY A 227 -18.39 1.82 7.06
N ARG A 228 -17.80 3.02 7.07
CA ARG A 228 -18.54 4.28 6.91
C ARG A 228 -17.79 5.22 5.97
N PRO A 229 -18.47 5.91 5.04
CA PRO A 229 -17.82 6.91 4.19
C PRO A 229 -17.07 8.02 4.97
N GLN A 230 -17.54 8.31 6.18
CA GLN A 230 -16.92 9.23 7.14
C GLN A 230 -15.48 8.84 7.50
N ASP A 231 -15.18 7.54 7.49
CA ASP A 231 -13.89 7.00 7.89
C ASP A 231 -12.85 7.20 6.79
N VAL A 232 -13.26 7.17 5.52
CA VAL A 232 -12.42 7.61 4.39
C VAL A 232 -12.03 9.08 4.53
N LEU A 233 -12.96 9.94 4.98
CA LEU A 233 -12.67 11.36 5.24
C LEU A 233 -11.67 11.50 6.38
N LEU A 234 -11.84 10.74 7.46
CA LEU A 234 -10.91 10.73 8.59
C LEU A 234 -9.50 10.29 8.17
N ASP A 235 -9.38 9.24 7.37
CA ASP A 235 -8.11 8.77 6.82
C ASP A 235 -7.47 9.84 5.93
N THR A 236 -8.27 10.51 5.08
CA THR A 236 -7.81 11.60 4.22
C THR A 236 -7.34 12.81 5.03
N LEU A 237 -7.97 13.12 6.16
CA LEU A 237 -7.48 14.14 7.10
C LEU A 237 -6.11 13.74 7.67
N GLY A 238 -5.93 12.47 8.07
CA GLY A 238 -4.63 11.94 8.48
C GLY A 238 -3.56 12.09 7.40
N MET A 239 -3.87 11.75 6.14
CA MET A 239 -3.00 11.99 4.99
C MET A 239 -2.64 13.47 4.86
N THR A 240 -3.62 14.37 4.97
CA THR A 240 -3.44 15.83 4.85
C THR A 240 -2.48 16.36 5.92
N LEU A 241 -2.66 15.95 7.17
CA LEU A 241 -1.81 16.37 8.30
C LEU A 241 -0.34 15.97 8.07
N PHE A 242 -0.12 14.72 7.68
CA PHE A 242 1.22 14.21 7.44
C PHE A 242 1.86 14.76 6.15
N LEU A 243 1.05 15.10 5.14
CA LEU A 243 1.53 15.83 3.96
C LEU A 243 1.90 17.28 4.31
N GLY A 244 1.23 17.90 5.28
CA GLY A 244 1.65 19.16 5.89
C GLY A 244 3.03 19.05 6.56
N LEU A 245 3.26 17.98 7.34
CA LEU A 245 4.58 17.68 7.92
C LEU A 245 5.65 17.45 6.85
N PHE A 246 5.33 16.72 5.78
CA PHE A 246 6.18 16.55 4.61
C PHE A 246 6.56 17.91 3.99
N TRP A 247 5.57 18.78 3.79
CA TRP A 247 5.78 20.10 3.20
C TRP A 247 6.69 20.97 4.07
N TRP A 248 6.43 20.99 5.37
CA TRP A 248 7.23 21.73 6.36
C TRP A 248 8.69 21.24 6.36
N ARG A 249 8.89 19.92 6.42
CA ARG A 249 10.23 19.31 6.44
C ARG A 249 11.03 19.60 5.17
N THR A 250 10.41 19.46 3.99
CA THR A 250 11.10 19.69 2.71
C THR A 250 11.42 21.18 2.49
N SER A 251 10.54 22.08 2.92
CA SER A 251 10.79 23.53 2.82
C SER A 251 11.97 24.00 3.69
N ARG A 252 12.16 23.38 4.87
CA ARG A 252 13.35 23.64 5.70
C ARG A 252 14.66 23.14 5.10
N GLN A 253 14.62 22.14 4.22
CA GLN A 253 15.82 21.62 3.56
C GLN A 253 16.26 22.51 2.40
N GLU A 254 15.31 23.12 1.69
CA GLU A 254 15.59 24.04 0.58
C GLU A 254 16.17 25.38 1.05
N GLY A 255 15.85 25.81 2.28
CA GLY A 255 16.36 27.07 2.85
C GLY A 255 17.75 26.98 3.48
N LYS A 256 18.39 25.81 3.53
CA LYS A 256 19.77 25.70 4.03
C LYS A 256 20.72 26.13 2.91
N PRO A 257 21.51 27.22 3.08
CA PRO A 257 22.52 27.58 2.09
C PRO A 257 23.44 26.39 1.89
N SER A 258 23.77 26.08 0.63
CA SER A 258 24.79 25.10 0.24
C SER A 258 26.14 25.60 0.74
N THR A 259 26.35 25.45 2.05
CA THR A 259 27.60 25.70 2.72
C THR A 259 28.49 24.54 2.34
N GLU A 260 29.36 24.82 1.36
CA GLU A 260 30.56 24.07 1.02
C GLU A 260 30.33 22.65 0.46
N GLN A 261 30.29 22.57 -0.87
CA GLN A 261 30.84 21.44 -1.63
C GLN A 261 31.89 21.95 -2.59
#